data_AF-A0A945GUU9-F1
#
_entry.id   AF-A0A945GUU9-F1
#
_cell.length_a   1.000
_cell.length_b   1.000
_cell.length_c   1.000
_cell.angle_alpha   90.00
_cell.angle_beta   90.00
_cell.angle_gamma   90.00
#
_symmetry.space_group_name_H-M   'P 1'
#
loop_
_entity.id
_entity.type
_entity.pdbx_description
1 polymer ?
#
loop_
_entity_poly.entity_id
_entity_poly.type
_entity_poly.pdbx_seq_one_letter_code
_entity_poly.pdbx_strand_id
1 'polypeptide(L)'
;MSEISVVGNAVVGNVRGRAPATPIKSVEVVAPCTDSTVVETTDSVEFSAEARLLEKIQQLPSVRQERIDALKSAIATNTYLTNDKLELALDRLIDETRE
;
A
#
# COMPACT_ATOMS: atom_id res chain seq x y z
N MET A 1 -18.05 -19.96 -38.55
CA MET A 1 -17.73 -18.71 -37.85
C MET A 1 -17.24 -19.08 -36.46
N SER A 2 -15.94 -18.84 -36.24
CA SER A 2 -15.13 -18.84 -35.01
C SER A 2 -15.19 -20.03 -34.03
N GLU A 3 -14.09 -20.77 -34.03
CA GLU A 3 -13.72 -21.88 -33.14
C GLU A 3 -13.34 -21.37 -31.73
N ILE A 4 -13.77 -22.09 -30.70
CA ILE A 4 -13.32 -21.90 -29.31
C ILE A 4 -11.94 -22.55 -29.20
N SER A 5 -10.88 -21.75 -29.05
CA SER A 5 -9.55 -22.29 -28.74
C SER A 5 -9.42 -22.48 -27.22
N VAL A 6 -9.36 -23.75 -26.83
CA VAL A 6 -9.07 -24.23 -25.48
C VAL A 6 -7.64 -23.83 -25.11
N VAL A 7 -7.47 -23.06 -24.04
CA VAL A 7 -6.15 -22.74 -23.48
C VAL A 7 -5.58 -23.99 -22.81
N GLY A 8 -4.67 -24.64 -23.52
CA GLY A 8 -3.87 -25.76 -23.02
C GLY A 8 -2.93 -25.34 -21.90
N ASN A 9 -2.88 -26.20 -20.89
CA ASN A 9 -2.21 -26.06 -19.61
C ASN A 9 -0.68 -26.30 -19.67
N ALA A 10 0.03 -25.68 -18.71
CA ALA A 10 1.36 -26.03 -18.15
C ALA A 10 2.62 -26.05 -19.05
N VAL A 11 3.38 -24.94 -19.01
CA VAL A 11 4.84 -24.95 -19.18
C VAL A 11 5.47 -25.42 -17.86
N VAL A 12 5.95 -26.67 -17.84
CA VAL A 12 6.90 -27.15 -16.83
C VAL A 12 8.29 -27.08 -17.48
N GLY A 13 9.10 -26.12 -17.03
CA GLY A 13 10.46 -25.92 -17.51
C GLY A 13 11.38 -27.08 -17.12
N ASN A 14 12.25 -27.46 -18.06
CA ASN A 14 13.22 -28.54 -17.94
C ASN A 14 14.14 -28.40 -16.71
N VAL A 15 14.08 -29.36 -15.79
CA VAL A 15 15.10 -29.53 -14.73
C VAL A 15 16.31 -30.23 -15.35
N ARG A 16 17.35 -29.45 -15.66
CA ARG A 16 18.62 -29.98 -16.20
C ARG A 16 19.37 -30.70 -15.07
N GLY A 17 19.58 -32.01 -15.24
CA GLY A 17 20.31 -32.85 -14.29
C GLY A 17 21.72 -32.33 -14.00
N ARG A 18 22.07 -32.24 -12.72
CA ARG A 18 23.41 -31.89 -12.23
C ARG A 18 24.30 -33.14 -12.27
N ALA A 19 25.43 -33.05 -12.97
CA ALA A 19 26.45 -34.09 -13.02
C ALA A 19 27.16 -34.25 -11.65
N PRO A 20 27.63 -35.46 -11.29
CA PRO A 20 28.31 -35.70 -10.02
C PRO A 20 29.71 -35.08 -10.01
N ALA A 21 29.99 -34.23 -9.02
CA ALA A 21 31.32 -33.66 -8.79
C ALA A 21 32.23 -34.70 -8.10
N THR A 22 33.42 -34.91 -8.64
CA THR A 22 34.50 -35.71 -8.06
C THR A 22 35.17 -34.97 -6.90
N PRO A 23 35.64 -35.65 -5.83
CA PRO A 23 36.22 -35.00 -4.67
C PRO A 23 37.74 -34.87 -4.82
N ILE A 24 38.31 -33.67 -4.63
CA ILE A 24 39.74 -33.59 -4.31
C ILE A 24 40.14 -32.36 -3.48
N LYS A 25 40.97 -32.71 -2.48
CA LYS A 25 41.99 -31.93 -1.73
C LYS A 25 41.55 -31.14 -0.49
N SER A 26 41.80 -31.80 0.64
CA SER A 26 41.98 -31.27 1.98
C SER A 26 43.06 -30.19 2.03
N VAL A 27 42.69 -29.01 2.54
CA VAL A 27 43.61 -27.99 3.02
C VAL A 27 43.37 -27.84 4.52
N GLU A 28 44.39 -28.20 5.29
CA GLU A 28 44.48 -27.99 6.74
C GLU A 28 44.86 -26.53 7.00
N VAL A 29 43.99 -25.76 7.67
CA VAL A 29 44.33 -24.46 8.27
C VAL A 29 43.56 -24.28 9.57
N VAL A 30 44.31 -24.40 10.67
CA VAL A 30 44.28 -23.59 11.90
C VAL A 30 42.91 -23.28 12.52
N ALA A 31 42.67 -23.86 13.69
CA ALA A 31 41.65 -23.41 14.62
C ALA A 31 41.97 -22.01 15.18
N PRO A 32 41.00 -21.09 15.13
CA PRO A 32 40.72 -20.23 16.27
C PRO A 32 39.33 -20.56 16.81
N CYS A 33 39.21 -20.52 18.14
CA CYS A 33 38.01 -20.81 18.90
C CYS A 33 36.78 -20.13 18.28
N THR A 34 35.74 -20.91 18.04
CA THR A 34 34.44 -20.46 17.57
C THR A 34 33.73 -19.69 18.69
N ASP A 35 33.95 -18.38 18.76
CA ASP A 35 32.91 -17.49 19.28
C ASP A 35 31.71 -17.66 18.35
N SER A 36 30.76 -18.45 18.80
CA SER A 36 29.49 -18.68 18.14
C SER A 36 28.70 -17.39 18.29
N THR A 37 29.02 -16.39 17.46
CA THR A 37 28.11 -15.27 17.21
C THR A 37 26.88 -15.91 16.61
N VAL A 38 25.86 -16.08 17.47
CA VAL A 38 24.53 -16.48 17.06
C VAL A 38 24.08 -15.40 16.07
N VAL A 39 24.24 -15.69 14.78
CA VAL A 39 23.59 -14.93 13.73
C VAL A 39 22.11 -15.27 13.90
N GLU A 40 21.43 -14.51 14.76
CA GLU A 40 19.98 -14.50 14.77
C GLU A 40 19.57 -14.13 13.35
N THR A 41 19.02 -15.09 12.63
CA THR A 41 18.42 -14.86 11.32
C THR A 41 17.21 -13.96 11.57
N THR A 42 17.44 -12.65 11.48
CA THR A 42 16.40 -11.65 11.54
C THR A 42 15.63 -11.71 10.24
N ASP A 43 14.45 -12.33 10.31
CA ASP A 43 13.47 -12.27 9.24
C ASP A 43 12.99 -10.83 9.12
N SER A 44 13.33 -10.17 8.01
CA SER A 44 12.95 -8.78 7.74
C SER A 44 11.86 -8.74 6.70
N VAL A 45 10.76 -8.07 7.04
CA VAL A 45 9.64 -7.86 6.12
C VAL A 45 9.72 -6.44 5.59
N GLU A 46 9.89 -6.32 4.27
CA GLU A 46 9.90 -5.03 3.58
C GLU A 46 8.54 -4.75 2.93
N PHE A 47 8.05 -3.51 3.06
CA PHE A 47 6.88 -3.06 2.32
C PHE A 47 7.21 -2.77 0.86
N SER A 48 6.29 -3.14 -0.04
CA SER A 48 6.39 -2.81 -1.46
C SER A 48 6.37 -1.30 -1.69
N ALA A 49 6.88 -0.86 -2.84
CA ALA A 49 6.94 0.56 -3.19
C ALA A 49 5.53 1.19 -3.26
N GLU A 50 4.54 0.43 -3.70
CA GLU A 50 3.13 0.83 -3.81
C GLU A 50 2.51 1.01 -2.43
N ALA A 51 2.79 0.12 -1.47
CA ALA A 51 2.31 0.22 -0.10
C ALA A 51 2.82 1.50 0.58
N ARG A 52 4.11 1.82 0.40
CA ARG A 52 4.72 3.08 0.90
C ARG A 52 4.10 4.32 0.25
N LEU A 53 3.65 4.23 -1.01
CA LEU A 53 2.96 5.33 -1.68
C LEU A 53 1.54 5.54 -1.15
N LEU A 54 0.78 4.45 -0.95
CA LEU A 54 -0.57 4.51 -0.39
C LEU A 54 -0.58 5.08 1.03
N GLU A 55 0.41 4.72 1.85
CA GLU A 55 0.61 5.29 3.18
C GLU A 55 0.82 6.81 3.11
N LYS A 56 1.68 7.29 2.20
CA LYS A 56 1.89 8.74 1.98
C LYS A 56 0.61 9.45 1.53
N ILE A 57 -0.22 8.80 0.73
CA ILE A 57 -1.52 9.35 0.29
C ILE A 57 -2.49 9.42 1.48
N GLN A 58 -2.53 8.41 2.36
CA GLN A 58 -3.33 8.47 3.59
C GLN A 58 -2.87 9.54 4.57
N GLN A 59 -1.58 9.84 4.60
CA GLN A 59 -1.01 10.92 5.42
C GLN A 59 -1.35 12.32 4.89
N LEU A 60 -1.86 12.44 3.66
CA LEU A 60 -2.39 13.71 3.19
C LEU A 60 -3.59 14.10 4.06
N PRO A 61 -3.71 15.39 4.44
CA PRO A 61 -4.84 15.84 5.22
C PRO A 61 -6.13 15.49 4.48
N SER A 62 -7.01 14.73 5.14
CA SER A 62 -8.36 14.40 4.66
C SER A 62 -9.19 15.66 4.37
N VAL A 63 -8.79 16.75 5.02
CA VAL A 63 -9.43 18.05 4.99
C VAL A 63 -8.83 18.91 3.88
N ARG A 64 -9.70 19.39 3.00
CA ARG A 64 -9.31 20.34 1.94
C ARG A 64 -9.18 21.74 2.54
N GLN A 65 -8.00 22.07 3.02
CA GLN A 65 -7.69 23.33 3.71
C GLN A 65 -8.13 24.56 2.91
N GLU A 66 -7.88 24.58 1.60
CA GLU A 66 -8.31 25.66 0.70
C GLU A 66 -9.83 25.93 0.74
N ARG A 67 -10.64 24.87 0.80
CA ARG A 67 -12.10 25.02 0.89
C ARG A 67 -12.51 25.60 2.23
N ILE A 68 -11.84 25.18 3.31
CA ILE A 68 -12.09 25.72 4.65
C ILE A 68 -11.76 27.20 4.69
N ASP A 69 -10.61 27.59 4.15
CA ASP A 69 -10.18 28.99 4.18
C ASP A 69 -11.10 29.87 3.33
N ALA A 70 -11.56 29.39 2.18
CA ALA A 70 -12.58 30.06 1.38
C ALA A 70 -13.92 30.21 2.13
N LEU A 71 -14.38 29.15 2.82
CA LEU A 71 -15.59 29.22 3.64
C LEU A 71 -15.44 30.22 4.80
N LYS A 72 -14.31 30.19 5.51
CA LYS A 72 -14.01 31.12 6.61
C LYS A 72 -14.04 32.57 6.11
N SER A 73 -13.44 32.84 4.95
CA SER A 73 -13.47 34.16 4.32
C SER A 73 -14.89 34.60 3.96
N ALA A 74 -15.70 33.71 3.40
CA ALA A 74 -17.11 33.98 3.07
C ALA A 74 -17.95 34.28 4.33
N ILE A 75 -17.67 33.59 5.44
CA ILE A 75 -18.33 33.84 6.74
C ILE A 75 -17.91 35.21 7.28
N ALA A 76 -16.61 35.50 7.29
CA ALA A 76 -16.09 36.78 7.78
C ALA A 76 -16.61 37.99 6.99
N THR A 77 -16.84 37.81 5.68
CA THR A 77 -17.42 38.82 4.80
C THR A 77 -18.96 38.85 4.83
N ASN A 78 -19.61 38.02 5.64
CA ASN A 78 -21.06 37.85 5.71
C ASN A 78 -21.73 37.46 4.38
N THR A 79 -20.96 36.91 3.44
CA THR A 79 -21.47 36.45 2.13
C THR A 79 -21.81 34.97 2.11
N TYR A 80 -21.48 34.25 3.18
CA TYR A 80 -21.76 32.82 3.28
C TYR A 80 -23.26 32.50 3.40
N LEU A 81 -24.01 33.30 4.17
CA LEU A 81 -25.43 33.11 4.44
C LEU A 81 -26.26 33.76 3.33
N THR A 82 -26.82 32.93 2.45
CA THR A 82 -27.75 33.34 1.38
C THR A 82 -29.13 32.73 1.64
N ASN A 83 -30.18 33.31 1.08
CA ASN A 83 -31.55 32.80 1.24
C ASN A 83 -31.65 31.33 0.82
N ASP A 84 -31.10 30.96 -0.34
CA ASP A 84 -31.11 29.58 -0.84
C ASP A 84 -30.46 28.57 0.13
N LYS A 85 -29.38 28.97 0.81
CA LYS A 85 -28.71 28.12 1.80
C LYS A 85 -29.49 28.01 3.09
N LEU A 86 -30.23 29.05 3.46
CA LEU A 86 -31.10 29.04 4.64
C LEU A 86 -32.32 28.16 4.41
N GLU A 87 -32.98 28.28 3.25
CA GLU A 87 -34.10 27.42 2.86
C GLU A 87 -33.68 25.95 2.87
N LEU A 88 -32.57 25.62 2.21
CA LEU A 88 -32.03 24.26 2.19
C LEU A 88 -31.67 23.74 3.59
N ALA A 89 -31.13 24.60 4.46
CA ALA A 89 -30.78 24.21 5.83
C ALA A 89 -32.03 23.95 6.68
N LEU A 90 -33.09 24.75 6.49
CA LEU A 90 -34.37 24.58 7.16
C LEU A 90 -35.08 23.31 6.69
N ASP A 91 -35.09 23.04 5.39
CA ASP A 91 -35.71 21.82 4.84
C ASP A 91 -35.05 20.57 5.41
N ARG A 92 -33.71 20.52 5.40
CA ARG A 92 -32.96 19.40 5.98
C ARG A 92 -33.19 19.22 7.48
N LEU A 93 -33.32 20.31 8.22
CA LEU A 93 -33.62 20.28 9.65
C LEU A 93 -35.02 19.69 9.90
N ILE A 94 -36.03 20.12 9.14
CA ILE A 94 -37.39 19.59 9.25
C ILE A 94 -37.41 18.10 8.92
N ASP A 95 -36.71 17.69 7.86
CA ASP A 95 -36.60 16.28 7.47
C ASP A 95 -35.94 15.44 8.57
N GLU A 96 -34.83 15.90 9.16
CA GLU A 96 -34.14 15.21 10.26
C GLU A 96 -35.05 15.03 11.50
N THR A 97 -35.85 16.04 11.85
CA THR A 97 -36.75 15.94 13.01
C THR A 97 -37.98 15.06 12.81
N ARG A 98 -38.26 14.63 11.57
CA ARG A 98 -39.39 13.76 11.22
C ARG A 98 -39.03 12.27 11.16
N GLU A 99 -37.73 11.95 11.19
CA GLU A 99 -37.20 10.58 11.29
C GLU A 99 -37.07 10.14 12.76
#